data_AF-A0A7J6QSQ7-F1
#
_entry.id   AF-A0A7J6QSQ7-F1
#
_cell.length_a   1.000
_cell.length_b   1.000
_cell.length_c   1.000
_cell.angle_alpha   90.00
_cell.angle_beta   90.00
_cell.angle_gamma   90.00
#
_symmetry.space_group_name_H-M   'P 1'
#
loop_
_entity.id
_entity.type
_entity.pdbx_description
1 polymer ?
#
loop_
_entity_poly.entity_id
_entity_poly.type
_entity_poly.pdbx_seq_one_letter_code
_entity_poly.pdbx_strand_id
1 'polypeptide(L)'
;MIEYSCWPSKPIEKAGVQLRQFFQLETDIDALYKDWEGRDEVFRAVVRNKNLRGLRVVHQEPFEGLVSFITSQNNNVKRISLLLNALRQRYGTHLATATGADHEGGEEKLELYQFPSLLQLHAATEDDFRNMGFG
;
A
#
# COMPACT_ATOMS: atom_id res chain seq x y z
N MET A 1 -26.50 3.64 13.90
CA MET A 1 -25.03 3.71 13.97
C MET A 1 -24.57 2.34 14.39
N ILE A 2 -24.17 1.50 13.43
CA ILE A 2 -23.80 0.10 13.72
C ILE A 2 -22.30 0.12 14.03
N GLU A 3 -21.98 0.13 15.32
CA GLU A 3 -20.61 -0.13 15.79
C GLU A 3 -20.35 -1.63 15.68
N TYR A 4 -19.60 -2.03 14.67
CA TYR A 4 -19.03 -3.37 14.61
C TYR A 4 -17.91 -3.45 15.64
N SER A 5 -18.22 -3.96 16.83
CA SER A 5 -17.21 -4.35 17.83
C SER A 5 -16.88 -5.82 17.62
N CYS A 6 -15.71 -6.10 17.02
CA CYS A 6 -15.11 -7.42 17.07
C CYS A 6 -14.18 -7.45 18.29
N TRP A 7 -14.24 -8.51 19.10
CA TRP A 7 -13.27 -8.84 20.17
C TRP A 7 -12.48 -10.08 19.69
N PRO A 8 -11.17 -10.22 19.98
CA PRO A 8 -10.48 -9.85 21.22
C PRO A 8 -9.76 -8.50 21.15
N SER A 9 -9.73 -7.76 22.26
CA SER A 9 -9.23 -6.37 22.31
C SER A 9 -7.75 -6.20 21.95
N LYS A 10 -6.87 -7.13 22.35
CA LYS A 10 -5.41 -6.93 22.23
C LYS A 10 -4.88 -6.86 20.78
N PRO A 11 -5.27 -7.76 19.85
CA PRO A 11 -4.84 -7.66 18.45
C PRO A 11 -5.40 -6.41 17.74
N ILE A 12 -6.62 -5.99 18.11
CA ILE A 12 -7.33 -4.88 17.47
C ILE A 12 -6.76 -3.54 17.91
N GLU A 13 -6.41 -3.38 19.18
CA GLU A 13 -5.71 -2.19 19.67
C GLU A 13 -4.38 -1.98 18.93
N LYS A 14 -3.59 -3.06 18.77
CA LYS A 14 -2.33 -3.02 18.01
C LYS A 14 -2.56 -2.67 16.55
N ALA A 15 -3.53 -3.31 15.88
CA ALA A 15 -3.86 -3.01 14.49
C ALA A 15 -4.34 -1.56 14.33
N GLY A 16 -5.15 -1.06 15.26
CA GLY A 16 -5.61 0.33 15.25
C GLY A 16 -4.49 1.35 15.38
N VAL A 17 -3.48 1.08 16.22
CA VAL A 17 -2.26 1.91 16.31
C VAL A 17 -1.47 1.85 15.01
N GLN A 18 -1.27 0.67 14.43
CA GLN A 18 -0.55 0.50 13.16
C GLN A 18 -1.25 1.22 12.00
N LEU A 19 -2.57 1.15 11.91
CA LEU A 19 -3.34 1.86 10.88
C LEU A 19 -3.29 3.38 11.06
N ARG A 20 -3.39 3.88 12.31
CA ARG A 20 -3.23 5.31 12.61
C ARG A 20 -1.86 5.82 12.16
N GLN A 21 -0.80 5.07 12.42
CA GLN A 21 0.55 5.40 11.98
C GLN A 21 0.68 5.33 10.46
N PHE A 22 0.20 4.25 9.83
CA PHE A 22 0.28 4.04 8.39
C PHE A 22 -0.41 5.17 7.60
N PHE A 23 -1.60 5.60 8.03
CA PHE A 23 -2.31 6.71 7.40
C PHE A 23 -1.95 8.09 7.96
N GLN A 24 -0.99 8.17 8.90
CA GLN A 24 -0.56 9.40 9.56
C GLN A 24 -1.75 10.22 10.10
N LEU A 25 -2.68 9.58 10.82
CA LEU A 25 -3.94 10.21 11.24
C LEU A 25 -3.76 11.33 12.27
N GLU A 26 -2.63 11.38 12.97
CA GLU A 26 -2.29 12.47 13.89
C GLU A 26 -1.93 13.77 13.16
N THR A 27 -1.71 13.71 11.83
CA THR A 27 -1.50 14.91 11.02
C THR A 27 -2.84 15.56 10.70
N ASP A 28 -3.01 16.81 11.15
CA ASP A 28 -4.13 17.66 10.80
C ASP A 28 -4.04 18.10 9.33
N ILE A 29 -4.63 17.27 8.46
CA ILE A 29 -4.60 17.50 7.03
C ILE A 29 -5.44 18.72 6.63
N ASP A 30 -6.49 19.06 7.39
CA ASP A 30 -7.36 20.20 7.07
C ASP A 30 -6.64 21.53 7.35
N ALA A 31 -5.86 21.60 8.43
CA ALA A 31 -4.97 22.72 8.69
C ALA A 31 -3.92 22.89 7.57
N LEU A 32 -3.31 21.79 7.10
CA LEU A 32 -2.37 21.81 5.99
C LEU A 32 -3.00 22.28 4.68
N TYR A 33 -4.18 21.74 4.32
CA TYR A 33 -4.93 22.21 3.15
C TYR A 33 -5.24 23.71 3.26
N LYS A 34 -5.69 24.19 4.42
CA LYS A 34 -5.98 25.63 4.62
C LYS A 34 -4.73 26.49 4.42
N ASP A 35 -3.59 26.07 4.94
CA ASP A 35 -2.31 26.77 4.77
C ASP A 35 -1.86 26.78 3.31
N TRP A 36 -1.81 25.61 2.65
CA TRP A 36 -1.37 25.49 1.26
C TRP A 36 -2.31 26.20 0.28
N GLU A 37 -3.63 26.07 0.47
CA GLU A 37 -4.61 26.84 -0.32
C GLU A 37 -4.42 28.35 -0.13
N GLY A 38 -4.03 28.81 1.07
CA GLY A 38 -3.77 30.21 1.34
C GLY A 38 -2.50 30.75 0.64
N ARG A 39 -1.49 29.90 0.45
CA ARG A 39 -0.18 30.26 -0.11
C ARG A 39 -0.05 30.09 -1.62
N ASP A 40 -0.81 29.17 -2.22
CA ASP A 40 -0.69 28.81 -3.64
C ASP A 40 -2.07 28.72 -4.31
N GLU A 41 -2.33 29.64 -5.23
CA GLU A 41 -3.58 29.68 -5.99
C GLU A 41 -3.74 28.50 -6.96
N VAL A 42 -2.64 27.99 -7.52
CA VAL A 42 -2.64 26.81 -8.39
C VAL A 42 -3.02 25.57 -7.58
N PHE A 43 -2.39 25.41 -6.41
CA PHE A 43 -2.75 24.33 -5.48
C PHE A 43 -4.24 24.39 -5.10
N ARG A 44 -4.73 25.58 -4.71
CA ARG A 44 -6.14 25.82 -4.38
C ARG A 44 -7.07 25.43 -5.53
N ALA A 45 -6.77 25.85 -6.75
CA ALA A 45 -7.57 25.52 -7.92
C ALA A 45 -7.59 24.01 -8.18
N VAL A 46 -6.42 23.34 -8.12
CA VAL A 46 -6.31 21.90 -8.37
C VAL A 46 -7.09 21.08 -7.34
N VAL A 47 -6.92 21.37 -6.05
CA VAL A 47 -7.58 20.62 -4.96
C VAL A 47 -9.10 20.76 -5.06
N ARG A 48 -9.61 21.96 -5.30
CA ARG A 48 -11.06 22.23 -5.38
C ARG A 48 -11.68 21.65 -6.64
N ASN A 49 -11.05 21.83 -7.80
CA ASN A 49 -11.60 21.37 -9.07
C ASN A 49 -11.56 19.84 -9.22
N LYS A 50 -10.54 19.20 -8.66
CA LYS A 50 -10.38 17.73 -8.71
C LYS A 50 -10.89 17.00 -7.45
N ASN A 51 -11.48 17.73 -6.51
CA ASN A 51 -11.97 17.22 -5.23
C ASN A 51 -10.93 16.32 -4.51
N LEU A 52 -9.68 16.78 -4.41
CA LEU A 52 -8.57 15.98 -3.87
C LEU A 52 -8.45 16.05 -2.33
N ARG A 53 -9.47 16.56 -1.63
CA ARG A 53 -9.45 16.62 -0.16
C ARG A 53 -9.31 15.20 0.42
N GLY A 54 -8.46 15.08 1.44
CA GLY A 54 -8.19 13.81 2.11
C GLY A 54 -7.02 13.00 1.55
N LEU A 55 -6.35 13.47 0.48
CA LEU A 55 -5.11 12.86 0.02
C LEU A 55 -4.03 12.97 1.13
N ARG A 56 -3.41 11.84 1.48
CA ARG A 56 -2.38 11.73 2.52
C ARG A 56 -1.16 10.99 1.97
N VAL A 57 0.01 11.35 2.50
CA VAL A 57 1.21 10.53 2.35
C VAL A 57 1.12 9.38 3.35
N VAL A 58 1.37 8.15 2.92
CA VAL A 58 1.35 6.97 3.79
C VAL A 58 2.72 6.71 4.40
N HIS A 59 2.75 6.25 5.65
CA HIS A 59 3.97 5.80 6.33
C HIS A 59 4.24 4.33 5.99
N GLN A 60 4.81 4.11 4.81
CA GLN A 60 5.20 2.77 4.34
C GLN A 60 6.45 2.25 5.07
N GLU A 61 6.59 0.93 5.12
CA GLU A 61 7.81 0.29 5.63
C GLU A 61 9.00 0.67 4.72
N PRO A 62 10.14 1.13 5.28
CA PRO A 62 11.24 1.68 4.49
C PRO A 62 11.83 0.73 3.43
N PHE A 63 11.96 -0.56 3.74
CA PHE A 63 12.55 -1.52 2.82
C PHE A 63 11.63 -1.83 1.63
N GLU A 64 10.34 -2.10 1.90
CA GLU A 64 9.32 -2.24 0.86
C GLU A 64 9.23 -0.97 -0.01
N GLY A 65 9.25 0.21 0.62
CA GLY A 65 9.28 1.48 -0.08
C GLY A 65 10.49 1.60 -1.02
N LEU A 66 11.69 1.30 -0.52
CA LEU A 66 12.93 1.33 -1.31
C LEU A 66 12.84 0.44 -2.55
N VAL A 67 12.49 -0.83 -2.38
CA VAL A 67 12.39 -1.78 -3.51
C VAL A 67 11.30 -1.34 -4.49
N SER A 68 10.17 -0.83 -3.99
CA SER A 68 9.09 -0.29 -4.83
C SER A 68 9.56 0.89 -5.69
N PHE A 69 10.39 1.79 -5.13
CA PHE A 69 10.97 2.93 -5.86
C PHE A 69 12.08 2.53 -6.83
N ILE A 70 12.85 1.49 -6.55
CA ILE A 70 13.81 0.93 -7.52
C ILE A 70 13.05 0.34 -8.71
N THR A 71 11.98 -0.41 -8.43
CA THR A 71 11.13 -1.06 -9.45
C THR A 71 10.37 -0.05 -10.31
N SER A 72 10.16 1.18 -9.82
CA SER A 72 9.42 2.21 -10.53
C SER A 72 10.23 2.95 -11.59
N GLN A 73 11.56 2.81 -11.61
CA GLN A 73 12.42 3.48 -12.58
C GLN A 73 12.02 3.09 -14.01
N ASN A 74 11.69 4.11 -14.82
CA ASN A 74 11.24 3.94 -16.20
C ASN A 74 10.06 2.93 -16.35
N ASN A 75 9.13 2.94 -15.40
CA ASN A 75 8.03 1.99 -15.34
C ASN A 75 6.68 2.70 -15.10
N ASN A 76 5.57 2.00 -15.36
CA ASN A 76 4.22 2.52 -15.09
C ASN A 76 3.59 1.80 -13.89
N VAL A 77 2.62 2.47 -13.25
CA VAL A 77 1.97 1.98 -12.02
C VAL A 77 1.43 0.55 -12.17
N LYS A 78 0.83 0.21 -13.33
CA LYS A 78 0.29 -1.14 -13.55
C LYS A 78 1.38 -2.21 -13.51
N ARG A 79 2.49 -1.99 -14.22
CA ARG A 79 3.61 -2.94 -14.26
C ARG A 79 4.36 -2.99 -12.93
N ILE A 80 4.52 -1.86 -12.23
CA ILE A 80 5.11 -1.85 -10.89
C ILE A 80 4.31 -2.75 -9.94
N SER A 81 2.98 -2.60 -9.91
CA SER A 81 2.10 -3.42 -9.07
C SER A 81 2.22 -4.91 -9.40
N LEU A 82 2.28 -5.27 -10.69
CA LEU A 82 2.46 -6.65 -11.13
C LEU A 82 3.80 -7.24 -10.67
N LEU A 83 4.90 -6.51 -10.86
CA LEU A 83 6.24 -6.96 -10.46
C LEU A 83 6.37 -7.14 -8.95
N LEU A 84 5.85 -6.19 -8.17
CA LEU A 84 5.88 -6.30 -6.71
C LEU A 84 4.99 -7.44 -6.21
N ASN A 85 3.85 -7.71 -6.87
CA ASN A 85 3.02 -8.87 -6.53
C ASN A 85 3.71 -10.20 -6.85
N ALA A 86 4.39 -10.29 -8.00
CA ALA A 86 5.19 -11.47 -8.34
C ALA A 86 6.32 -11.69 -7.32
N LEU A 87 6.98 -10.61 -6.88
CA LEU A 87 8.01 -10.66 -5.85
C LEU A 87 7.47 -11.18 -4.51
N ARG A 88 6.30 -10.69 -4.08
CA ARG A 88 5.61 -11.16 -2.86
C ARG A 88 5.23 -12.62 -2.96
N GLN A 89 4.71 -13.08 -4.10
CA GLN A 89 4.35 -14.49 -4.29
C GLN A 89 5.57 -15.42 -4.30
N ARG A 90 6.69 -14.99 -4.87
CA ARG A 90 7.90 -15.82 -5.00
C ARG A 90 8.72 -15.91 -3.72
N TYR A 91 8.90 -14.80 -3.01
CA TYR A 91 9.80 -14.73 -1.84
C TYR A 91 9.11 -14.33 -0.54
N GLY A 92 7.89 -13.83 -0.60
CA GLY A 92 7.14 -13.38 0.56
C GLY A 92 6.56 -14.52 1.37
N THR A 93 6.18 -14.21 2.61
CA THR A 93 5.48 -15.16 3.49
C THR A 93 4.00 -15.16 3.16
N HIS A 94 3.41 -16.32 2.88
CA HIS A 94 1.96 -16.46 2.76
C HIS A 94 1.29 -16.11 4.09
N LEU A 95 0.30 -15.21 4.05
CA LEU A 95 -0.43 -14.74 5.22
C LEU A 95 -1.80 -15.39 5.32
N ALA A 96 -2.55 -15.39 4.22
CA ALA A 96 -3.91 -15.92 4.18
C ALA A 96 -4.37 -16.18 2.75
N THR A 97 -5.37 -17.04 2.63
CA THR A 97 -6.16 -17.20 1.43
C THR A 97 -7.56 -16.72 1.73
N ALA A 98 -8.02 -15.71 1.00
CA ALA A 98 -9.39 -15.22 1.07
C ALA A 98 -10.16 -15.73 -0.15
N THR A 99 -11.40 -16.15 0.06
CA THR A 99 -12.34 -16.45 -1.03
C THR A 99 -13.42 -15.38 -1.04
N GLY A 100 -13.66 -14.81 -2.22
CA GLY A 100 -14.69 -13.80 -2.46
C GLY A 100 -15.53 -14.16 -3.67
N ALA A 101 -16.68 -13.52 -3.81
CA ALA A 101 -17.40 -13.53 -5.08
C ALA A 101 -16.69 -12.56 -6.03
N ASP A 102 -16.37 -13.01 -7.24
CA ASP A 102 -15.92 -12.12 -8.31
C ASP A 102 -17.07 -11.20 -8.77
N HIS A 103 -16.75 -10.28 -9.68
CA HIS A 103 -17.74 -9.35 -10.25
C HIS A 103 -18.86 -10.03 -11.05
N GLU A 104 -18.69 -11.30 -11.44
CA GLU A 104 -19.62 -12.11 -12.22
C GLU A 104 -20.34 -13.19 -11.38
N GLY A 105 -20.08 -13.23 -10.06
CA GLY A 105 -20.67 -14.19 -9.12
C GLY A 105 -19.95 -15.54 -9.03
N GLY A 106 -18.77 -15.69 -9.66
CA GLY A 106 -17.86 -16.82 -9.49
C GLY A 106 -17.03 -16.73 -8.20
N GLU A 107 -16.32 -17.80 -7.85
CA GLU A 107 -15.41 -17.81 -6.70
C GLU A 107 -14.01 -17.30 -7.10
N GLU A 108 -13.61 -16.15 -6.57
CA GLU A 108 -12.24 -15.63 -6.69
C GLU A 108 -11.44 -15.99 -5.44
N LYS A 109 -10.29 -16.62 -5.66
CA LYS A 109 -9.31 -16.92 -4.61
C LYS A 109 -8.22 -15.84 -4.62
N LEU A 110 -8.14 -15.08 -3.53
CA LEU A 110 -7.09 -14.09 -3.30
C LEU A 110 -6.05 -14.65 -2.32
N GLU A 111 -4.81 -14.80 -2.79
CA GLU A 111 -3.68 -15.20 -1.95
C GLU A 111 -2.91 -13.96 -1.48
N LEU A 112 -2.86 -13.77 -0.17
CA LEU A 112 -2.21 -12.63 0.47
C LEU A 112 -0.81 -13.02 0.94
N TYR A 113 0.19 -12.27 0.50
CA TYR A 113 1.58 -12.47 0.83
C TYR A 113 2.17 -11.20 1.45
N GLN A 114 3.00 -11.36 2.47
CA GLN A 114 3.81 -10.27 3.02
C GLN A 114 4.92 -9.89 2.04
N PHE A 115 5.35 -8.63 2.07
CA PHE A 115 6.59 -8.24 1.40
C PHE A 115 7.78 -9.03 1.95
N PRO A 116 8.66 -9.57 1.09
CA PRO A 116 9.76 -10.39 1.54
C PRO A 116 10.75 -9.58 2.38
N SER A 117 11.25 -10.18 3.45
CA SER A 117 12.35 -9.62 4.23
C SER A 117 13.67 -9.67 3.47
N LEU A 118 14.66 -8.88 3.92
CA LEU A 118 16.03 -8.95 3.41
C LEU A 118 16.61 -10.37 3.42
N LEU A 119 16.32 -11.16 4.47
CA LEU A 119 16.79 -12.54 4.58
C LEU A 119 16.12 -13.46 3.55
N GLN A 120 14.85 -13.24 3.23
CA GLN A 120 14.15 -13.99 2.18
C GLN A 120 14.69 -13.65 0.80
N LEU A 121 15.02 -12.38 0.56
CA LEU A 121 15.61 -11.93 -0.70
C LEU A 121 17.09 -12.28 -0.84
N HIS A 122 17.79 -12.65 0.24
CA HIS A 122 19.18 -13.10 0.15
C HIS A 122 19.34 -14.35 -0.73
N ALA A 123 18.32 -15.19 -0.83
CA ALA A 123 18.31 -16.36 -1.69
C ALA A 123 17.94 -16.05 -3.16
N ALA A 124 17.53 -14.81 -3.47
CA ALA A 124 17.15 -14.42 -4.82
C ALA A 124 18.40 -14.17 -5.69
N THR A 125 18.36 -14.70 -6.92
CA THR A 125 19.41 -14.50 -7.92
C THR A 125 19.00 -13.44 -8.93
N GLU A 126 19.96 -12.84 -9.64
CA GLU A 126 19.66 -11.90 -10.72
C GLU A 126 18.77 -12.52 -11.80
N ASP A 127 19.02 -13.79 -12.14
CA ASP A 127 18.21 -14.53 -13.12
C ASP A 127 16.74 -14.66 -12.69
N ASP A 128 16.47 -14.77 -11.39
CA ASP A 128 15.10 -14.77 -10.89
C ASP A 128 14.38 -13.45 -11.21
N PHE A 129 15.06 -12.31 -10.99
CA PHE A 129 14.50 -11.00 -11.28
C PHE A 129 14.29 -10.76 -12.78
N ARG A 130 15.22 -11.21 -13.62
CA ARG A 130 15.08 -11.19 -15.09
C ARG A 130 13.87 -12.01 -15.53
N ASN A 131 13.73 -13.22 -15.02
CA ASN A 131 12.61 -14.12 -15.34
C ASN A 131 11.25 -13.59 -14.85
N MET A 132 11.23 -12.81 -13.76
CA MET A 132 10.03 -12.10 -13.28
C MET A 132 9.71 -10.84 -14.10
N GLY A 133 10.61 -10.36 -14.96
CA GLY A 133 10.40 -9.19 -15.82
C GLY A 133 10.77 -7.85 -15.19
N PHE A 134 11.67 -7.83 -14.19
CA PHE A 134 12.17 -6.58 -13.61
C PHE A 134 13.05 -5.76 -14.57
N GLY A 135 13.58 -6.39 -15.63
CA GLY A 135 14.47 -5.76 -16.61
C GLY A 135 15.60 -6.69 -16.99
#